data_AF-A0A9D9EXF5-F1
#
_entry.id   AF-A0A9D9EXF5-F1
#
_cell.length_a   1.000
_cell.length_b   1.000
_cell.length_c   1.000
_cell.angle_alpha   90.00
_cell.angle_beta   90.00
_cell.angle_gamma   90.00
#
_symmetry.space_group_name_H-M   'P 1'
#
loop_
_entity.id
_entity.type
_entity.pdbx_description
1 polymer ?
#
loop_
_entity_poly.entity_id
_entity_poly.type
_entity_poly.pdbx_seq_one_letter_code
_entity_poly.pdbx_strand_id
1 'polypeptide(L)'
;MKTILKTTAAALAFAVVAASPVFAGTLENMERERAIMLETLLSGNMTPAERQSKSAIARVRLIDLERMVLRDESLTGKNTPHVRAAFENYDLTFLIHASAENNRAPLDHWLTQLGVSTQSVMGARPGLR
;
A
#
# COMPACT_ATOMS: atom_id res chain seq x y z
N MET A 1 -25.05 -39.98 -46.42
CA MET A 1 -23.79 -39.61 -45.75
C MET A 1 -23.83 -38.09 -45.56
N LYS A 2 -24.34 -37.64 -44.42
CA LYS A 2 -23.61 -37.36 -43.17
C LYS A 2 -22.80 -36.05 -43.24
N THR A 3 -23.45 -35.01 -42.69
CA THR A 3 -22.91 -34.13 -41.63
C THR A 3 -21.59 -33.39 -41.91
N ILE A 4 -21.60 -32.20 -42.53
CA ILE A 4 -20.70 -31.07 -42.15
C ILE A 4 -21.32 -29.69 -42.50
N LEU A 5 -22.65 -29.56 -42.56
CA LEU A 5 -23.31 -28.27 -42.85
C LEU A 5 -24.00 -27.77 -41.57
N LYS A 6 -23.24 -27.26 -40.58
CA LYS A 6 -23.76 -26.50 -39.40
C LYS A 6 -22.73 -26.07 -38.33
N THR A 7 -21.42 -25.95 -38.59
CA THR A 7 -20.43 -25.79 -37.49
C THR A 7 -19.44 -24.63 -37.63
N THR A 8 -19.83 -23.47 -38.16
CA THR A 8 -18.97 -22.26 -38.11
C THR A 8 -19.78 -20.96 -37.97
N ALA A 9 -20.77 -20.94 -37.08
CA ALA A 9 -21.51 -19.73 -36.74
C ALA A 9 -21.84 -19.68 -35.25
N ALA A 10 -20.83 -19.92 -34.40
CA ALA A 10 -20.99 -19.76 -32.96
C ALA A 10 -19.66 -19.31 -32.33
N ALA A 11 -19.77 -18.33 -31.44
CA ALA A 11 -18.74 -17.83 -30.54
C ALA A 11 -17.74 -16.81 -31.10
N LEU A 12 -18.25 -15.65 -31.52
CA LEU A 12 -17.58 -14.39 -31.24
C LEU A 12 -18.40 -13.62 -30.19
N ALA A 13 -18.60 -14.24 -29.03
CA ALA A 13 -19.08 -13.53 -27.84
C ALA A 13 -17.87 -12.82 -27.24
N PHE A 14 -17.60 -11.59 -27.68
CA PHE A 14 -16.71 -10.67 -26.98
C PHE A 14 -17.36 -10.38 -25.63
N ALA A 15 -16.93 -11.09 -24.58
CA ALA A 15 -17.25 -10.73 -23.22
C ALA A 15 -16.54 -9.40 -22.93
N VAL A 16 -17.24 -8.28 -23.12
CA VAL A 16 -16.88 -7.02 -22.49
C VAL A 16 -17.05 -7.25 -21.01
N VAL A 17 -15.98 -7.67 -20.34
CA VAL A 17 -15.89 -7.61 -18.89
C VAL A 17 -15.93 -6.12 -18.57
N ALA A 18 -17.13 -5.62 -18.27
CA ALA A 18 -17.30 -4.32 -17.67
C ALA A 18 -16.51 -4.37 -16.35
N ALA A 19 -15.32 -3.76 -16.34
CA ALA A 19 -14.56 -3.56 -15.12
C ALA A 19 -15.43 -2.70 -14.21
N SER A 20 -16.15 -3.34 -13.29
CA SER A 20 -16.88 -2.62 -12.25
C SER A 20 -15.84 -1.81 -11.49
N PRO A 21 -16.06 -0.51 -11.24
CA PRO A 21 -15.15 0.25 -10.41
C PRO A 21 -15.09 -0.46 -9.06
N VAL A 22 -13.93 -1.06 -8.75
CA VAL A 22 -13.66 -1.55 -7.41
C VAL A 22 -13.61 -0.30 -6.54
N PHE A 23 -14.71 -0.01 -5.85
CA PHE A 23 -14.75 1.02 -4.83
C PHE A 23 -13.82 0.56 -3.71
N ALA A 24 -12.57 1.02 -3.76
CA ALA A 24 -11.65 0.89 -2.64
C ALA A 24 -12.26 1.64 -1.45
N GLY A 25 -12.33 0.99 -0.28
CA GLY A 25 -12.67 1.69 0.95
C GLY A 25 -11.58 2.70 1.31
N THR A 26 -11.87 3.51 2.32
CA THR A 26 -10.93 4.52 2.84
C THR A 26 -9.58 3.90 3.19
N LEU A 27 -9.61 2.72 3.83
CA LEU A 27 -8.42 2.00 4.26
C LEU A 27 -7.59 1.46 3.09
N GLU A 28 -8.22 0.86 2.09
CA GLU A 28 -7.53 0.32 0.91
C GLU A 28 -6.89 1.44 0.07
N ASN A 29 -7.53 2.61 0.02
CA ASN A 29 -6.96 3.77 -0.65
C ASN A 29 -5.74 4.33 0.10
N MET A 30 -5.82 4.40 1.43
CA MET A 30 -4.71 4.81 2.28
C MET A 30 -3.51 3.85 2.13
N GLU A 31 -3.75 2.54 2.18
CA GLU A 31 -2.70 1.52 2.01
C GLU A 31 -2.01 1.62 0.65
N ARG A 32 -2.75 1.97 -0.41
CA ARG A 32 -2.17 2.23 -1.74
C ARG A 32 -1.23 3.42 -1.74
N GLU A 33 -1.63 4.56 -1.17
CA GLU A 33 -0.76 5.73 -1.10
C GLU A 33 0.45 5.49 -0.16
N ARG A 34 0.28 4.72 0.92
CA ARG A 34 1.39 4.27 1.78
C ARG A 34 2.43 3.48 0.98
N ALA A 35 1.98 2.54 0.14
CA ALA A 35 2.86 1.77 -0.72
C ALA A 35 3.62 2.66 -1.72
N ILE A 36 2.95 3.62 -2.36
CA ILE A 36 3.57 4.59 -3.28
C ILE A 36 4.61 5.45 -2.57
N MET A 37 4.32 5.89 -1.34
CA MET A 37 5.27 6.65 -0.53
C MET A 37 6.52 5.82 -0.21
N LEU A 38 6.35 4.58 0.25
CA LEU A 38 7.48 3.69 0.56
C LEU A 38 8.31 3.37 -0.69
N GLU A 39 7.66 3.11 -1.82
CA GLU A 39 8.34 2.92 -3.11
C GLU A 39 9.17 4.15 -3.48
N THR A 40 8.61 5.35 -3.34
CA THR A 40 9.31 6.61 -3.62
C THR A 40 10.54 6.77 -2.72
N LEU A 41 10.43 6.44 -1.43
CA LEU A 41 11.51 6.55 -0.46
C LEU A 41 12.63 5.52 -0.70
N LEU A 42 12.27 4.31 -1.12
CA LEU A 42 13.21 3.19 -1.30
C LEU A 42 13.78 3.09 -2.73
N SER A 43 13.20 3.80 -3.71
CA SER A 43 13.64 3.74 -5.10
C SER A 43 15.08 4.26 -5.28
N GLY A 44 15.93 3.40 -5.85
CA GLY A 44 17.28 3.74 -6.30
C GLY A 44 17.34 4.46 -7.64
N ASN A 45 16.22 4.56 -8.36
CA ASN A 45 16.14 5.09 -9.73
C ASN A 45 15.77 6.57 -9.78
N MET A 46 15.84 7.29 -8.66
CA MET A 46 15.44 8.71 -8.55
C MET A 46 16.58 9.55 -8.00
N THR A 47 16.69 10.79 -8.47
CA THR A 47 17.60 11.77 -7.87
C THR A 47 17.11 12.18 -6.47
N PRO A 48 17.99 12.67 -5.58
CA PRO A 48 17.58 13.14 -4.26
C PRO A 48 16.51 14.25 -4.30
N ALA A 49 16.60 15.16 -5.27
CA ALA A 49 15.64 16.26 -5.44
C ALA A 49 14.25 15.76 -5.86
N GLU A 50 14.20 14.84 -6.83
CA GLU A 50 12.94 14.22 -7.26
C GLU A 50 12.29 13.41 -6.14
N ARG A 51 13.09 12.65 -5.38
CA ARG A 51 12.61 11.90 -4.21
C ARG A 51 12.00 12.83 -3.17
N GLN A 52 12.67 13.93 -2.86
CA GLN A 52 12.16 14.91 -1.90
C GLN A 52 10.84 15.53 -2.37
N SER A 53 10.74 15.92 -3.64
CA SER A 53 9.52 16.51 -4.20
C SER A 53 8.34 15.52 -4.18
N LYS A 54 8.56 14.29 -4.67
CA LYS A 54 7.52 13.26 -4.72
C LYS A 54 7.09 12.79 -3.32
N SER A 55 8.04 12.60 -2.41
CA SER A 55 7.73 12.20 -1.03
C SER A 55 6.98 13.29 -0.26
N ALA A 56 7.23 14.57 -0.54
CA ALA A 56 6.46 15.67 0.06
C ALA A 56 4.99 15.64 -0.38
N ILE A 57 4.73 15.41 -1.68
CA ILE A 57 3.37 15.29 -2.21
C ILE A 57 2.67 14.06 -1.63
N ALA A 58 3.33 12.92 -1.63
CA ALA A 58 2.79 11.67 -1.08
C ALA A 58 2.48 11.80 0.42
N ARG A 59 3.36 12.48 1.18
CA ARG A 59 3.14 12.74 2.61
C ARG A 59 1.85 13.52 2.87
N VAL A 60 1.60 14.61 2.15
CA VAL A 60 0.39 15.42 2.34
C VAL A 60 -0.87 14.59 2.08
N ARG A 61 -0.88 13.83 0.97
CA ARG A 61 -2.00 12.93 0.64
C ARG A 61 -2.21 11.86 1.69
N LEU A 62 -1.13 11.25 2.17
CA LEU A 62 -1.19 10.19 3.16
C LEU A 62 -1.73 10.71 4.51
N ILE A 63 -1.38 11.93 4.91
CA ILE A 63 -1.97 12.57 6.11
C ILE A 63 -3.49 12.68 5.99
N ASP A 64 -3.99 13.13 4.84
CA ASP A 64 -5.42 13.30 4.62
C ASP A 64 -6.14 11.95 4.62
N LEU A 65 -5.56 10.93 3.98
CA LEU A 65 -6.13 9.59 3.94
C LEU A 65 -6.11 8.89 5.30
N GLU A 66 -5.02 9.00 6.05
CA GLU A 66 -4.94 8.48 7.42
C GLU A 66 -6.03 9.12 8.30
N ARG A 67 -6.25 10.45 8.17
CA ARG A 67 -7.34 11.14 8.88
C ARG A 67 -8.72 10.68 8.43
N MET A 68 -8.92 10.41 7.15
CA MET A 68 -10.18 9.86 6.63
C MET A 68 -10.45 8.47 7.22
N VAL A 69 -9.45 7.59 7.26
CA VAL A 69 -9.56 6.24 7.83
C VAL A 69 -9.85 6.29 9.33
N LEU A 70 -9.14 7.13 10.10
CA LEU A 70 -9.36 7.27 11.55
C LEU A 70 -10.75 7.83 11.90
N ARG A 71 -11.39 8.54 10.96
CA ARG A 71 -12.73 9.12 11.13
C ARG A 71 -13.83 8.31 10.45
N ASP A 72 -13.48 7.23 9.76
CA ASP A 72 -14.45 6.43 9.03
C ASP A 72 -15.23 5.53 9.99
N GLU A 73 -16.45 5.96 10.32
CA GLU A 73 -17.35 5.21 11.19
C GLU A 73 -17.69 3.82 10.62
N SER A 74 -17.61 3.61 9.30
CA SER A 74 -17.90 2.33 8.66
C SER A 74 -16.89 1.23 8.99
N LEU A 75 -15.71 1.61 9.50
CA LEU A 75 -14.69 0.68 9.98
C LEU A 75 -14.94 0.25 11.43
N THR A 76 -15.77 0.99 12.17
CA THR A 76 -16.12 0.66 13.57
C THR A 76 -16.97 -0.61 13.61
N GLY A 77 -16.47 -1.65 14.29
CA GLY A 77 -17.15 -2.95 14.37
C GLY A 77 -16.97 -3.86 13.15
N LYS A 78 -16.24 -3.42 12.12
CA LYS A 78 -15.92 -4.23 10.94
C LYS A 78 -14.74 -5.15 11.22
N ASN A 79 -15.01 -6.42 11.53
CA ASN A 79 -13.98 -7.40 11.87
C ASN A 79 -13.42 -8.16 10.64
N THR A 80 -13.15 -7.45 9.54
CA THR A 80 -12.44 -8.10 8.42
C THR A 80 -10.96 -8.27 8.80
N PRO A 81 -10.29 -9.36 8.38
CA PRO A 81 -8.88 -9.59 8.71
C PRO A 81 -7.97 -8.42 8.34
N HIS A 82 -8.27 -7.75 7.23
CA HIS A 82 -7.53 -6.58 6.76
C HIS A 82 -7.64 -5.38 7.70
N VAL A 83 -8.87 -5.03 8.11
CA VAL A 83 -9.10 -3.93 9.05
C VAL A 83 -8.45 -4.24 10.40
N ARG A 84 -8.63 -5.47 10.89
CA ARG A 84 -7.99 -5.90 12.14
C ARG A 84 -6.46 -5.78 12.07
N ALA A 85 -5.84 -6.30 11.02
CA ALA A 85 -4.39 -6.22 10.86
C ALA A 85 -3.88 -4.78 10.75
N ALA A 86 -4.63 -3.90 10.06
CA ALA A 86 -4.28 -2.50 9.92
C ALA A 86 -4.24 -1.77 11.28
N PHE A 87 -5.25 -1.99 12.14
CA PHE A 87 -5.31 -1.37 13.47
C PHE A 87 -4.42 -2.06 14.52
N GLU A 88 -4.22 -3.38 14.43
CA GLU A 88 -3.27 -4.12 15.28
C GLU A 88 -1.82 -3.67 15.03
N ASN A 89 -1.49 -3.29 13.79
CA ASN A 89 -0.17 -2.80 13.40
C ASN A 89 -0.16 -1.29 13.16
N TYR A 90 -0.75 -0.53 14.10
CA TYR A 90 -0.95 0.92 13.99
C TYR A 90 0.31 1.67 13.51
N ASP A 91 1.45 1.42 14.15
CA ASP A 91 2.72 2.10 13.87
C ASP A 91 3.24 1.90 12.44
N LEU A 92 2.88 0.78 11.81
CA LEU A 92 3.25 0.47 10.41
C LEU A 92 2.22 1.02 9.44
N THR A 93 0.93 0.91 9.77
CA THR A 93 -0.21 1.29 8.93
C THR A 93 -0.36 2.80 8.84
N PHE A 94 -0.45 3.48 9.97
CA PHE A 94 -0.62 4.95 10.06
C PHE A 94 0.76 5.62 10.13
N LEU A 95 1.54 5.40 9.08
CA LEU A 95 2.96 5.71 9.03
C LEU A 95 3.25 7.17 9.38
N ILE A 96 2.48 8.13 8.84
CA ILE A 96 2.77 9.55 9.09
C ILE A 96 2.43 9.94 10.52
N HIS A 97 1.24 9.59 11.01
CA HIS A 97 0.86 9.87 12.39
C HIS A 97 1.83 9.23 13.38
N ALA A 98 2.12 7.93 13.25
CA ALA A 98 3.03 7.23 14.13
C ALA A 98 4.46 7.80 14.06
N SER A 99 4.95 8.18 12.87
CA SER A 99 6.26 8.82 12.76
C SER A 99 6.32 10.20 13.44
N ALA A 100 5.23 10.97 13.36
CA ALA A 100 5.13 12.27 14.01
C ALA A 100 5.04 12.14 15.54
N GLU A 101 4.28 11.16 16.05
CA GLU A 101 4.18 10.84 17.47
C GLU A 101 5.54 10.41 18.06
N ASN A 102 6.30 9.63 17.30
CA ASN A 102 7.63 9.17 17.70
C ASN A 102 8.75 10.16 17.37
N ASN A 103 8.44 11.32 16.78
CA ASN A 103 9.39 12.34 16.34
C ASN A 103 10.53 11.78 15.47
N ARG A 104 10.19 10.90 14.52
CA ARG A 104 11.12 10.26 13.59
C ARG A 104 10.74 10.55 12.14
N ALA A 105 11.72 10.48 11.25
CA ALA A 105 11.42 10.49 9.82
C ALA A 105 10.58 9.25 9.44
N PRO A 106 9.61 9.34 8.52
CA PRO A 106 8.74 8.21 8.18
C PRO A 106 9.49 6.94 7.80
N LEU A 107 10.55 7.06 6.99
CA LEU A 107 11.35 5.90 6.58
C LEU A 107 12.08 5.25 7.77
N ASP A 108 12.64 6.07 8.65
CA ASP A 108 13.39 5.61 9.83
C ASP A 108 12.48 4.93 10.84
N HIS A 109 11.29 5.49 11.07
CA HIS A 109 10.23 4.86 11.87
C HIS A 109 9.83 3.50 11.28
N TRP A 110 9.54 3.45 9.97
CA TRP A 110 9.14 2.22 9.31
C TRP A 110 10.21 1.12 9.40
N LEU A 111 11.48 1.45 9.12
CA LEU A 111 12.59 0.51 9.24
C LEU A 111 12.78 0.02 10.68
N THR A 112 12.68 0.92 11.66
CA THR A 112 12.78 0.57 13.08
C THR A 112 11.69 -0.40 13.50
N GLN A 113 10.45 -0.18 13.05
CA GLN A 113 9.32 -1.08 13.32
C GLN A 113 9.48 -2.45 12.66
N LEU A 114 10.20 -2.52 11.54
CA LEU A 114 10.61 -3.79 10.92
C LEU A 114 11.82 -4.46 11.59
N GLY A 115 12.34 -3.88 12.68
CA GLY A 115 13.53 -4.37 13.37
C GLY A 115 14.85 -3.99 12.69
N VAL A 116 14.81 -3.15 11.66
CA VAL A 116 15.99 -2.64 10.95
C VAL A 116 16.40 -1.32 11.59
N SER A 117 17.22 -1.41 12.64
CA SER A 117 17.91 -0.28 13.25
C SER A 117 19.36 -0.19 12.81
N THR A 118 20.00 0.98 12.98
CA THR A 118 21.44 1.13 12.76
C THR A 118 22.26 0.08 13.52
N GLN A 119 21.88 -0.23 14.77
CA GLN A 119 22.55 -1.25 15.58
C GLN A 119 22.36 -2.65 14.97
N SER A 120 21.16 -2.98 14.48
CA SER A 120 20.90 -4.26 13.81
C SER A 120 21.72 -4.41 12.53
N VAL A 121 21.88 -3.33 11.75
CA VAL A 121 22.65 -3.32 10.50
C VAL A 121 24.14 -3.42 10.78
N MET A 122 24.65 -2.67 11.77
CA MET A 122 26.07 -2.70 12.15
C MET A 122 26.49 -4.02 12.80
N GLY A 123 25.56 -4.68 13.51
CA GLY A 123 25.78 -6.00 14.10
C GLY A 123 25.53 -7.17 13.15
N ALA A 124 24.97 -6.91 11.96
CA ALA A 124 24.65 -7.95 10.99
C ALA A 124 25.94 -8.62 10.48
N ARG A 125 25.96 -9.94 10.53
CA ARG A 125 27.05 -10.74 9.96
C ARG A 125 26.63 -11.25 8.58
N PRO A 126 27.57 -11.32 7.61
CA PRO A 126 27.31 -12.00 6.35
C PRO A 126 26.88 -13.44 6.65
N GLY A 127 25.67 -13.82 6.21
CA GLY A 127 25.24 -15.22 6.27
C GLY A 127 26.04 -16.06 5.28
N LEU A 128 26.38 -17.30 5.65
CA LEU A 128 26.77 -18.29 4.64
C LEU A 128 25.55 -18.50 3.74
N ARG A 129 25.73 -18.25 2.45
CA ARG A 129 24.77 -18.60 1.40
C ARG A 129 25.23 -19.87 0.70
#